data_AF-A0A3S3R4A9-F1
#
_entry.id   AF-A0A3S3R4A9-F1
#
_cell.length_a   1.000
_cell.length_b   1.000
_cell.length_c   1.000
_cell.angle_alpha   90.00
_cell.angle_beta   90.00
_cell.angle_gamma   90.00
#
_symmetry.space_group_name_H-M   'P 1'
#
loop_
_entity.id
_entity.type
_entity.pdbx_description
1 polymer ?
#
loop_
_entity_poly.entity_id
_entity_poly.type
_entity_poly.pdbx_seq_one_letter_code
_entity_poly.pdbx_strand_id
1 'polypeptide(L)' 'MSAPEPRTFRALFISDVHLGSKAAKADFLIDFLRYHDAEIIYLVGDIVDGWRLRRSWHWPQSHN' A
#
# COMPACT_ATOMS: atom_id res chain seq x y z
N MET A 1 -11.94 21.24 9.46
CA MET A 1 -11.80 21.23 8.00
C MET A 1 -12.18 19.83 7.55
N SER A 2 -13.10 19.68 6.60
CA SER A 2 -13.40 18.36 6.03
C SER A 2 -12.17 17.84 5.30
N ALA A 3 -11.92 16.52 5.37
CA ALA A 3 -10.93 15.91 4.50
C ALA A 3 -11.34 16.18 3.03
N PRO A 4 -10.39 16.39 2.11
CA PRO A 4 -10.73 16.56 0.69
C PRO A 4 -11.33 15.25 0.16
N GLU A 5 -12.34 15.39 -0.69
CA GLU A 5 -12.96 14.26 -1.38
C GLU A 5 -11.91 13.53 -2.25
N PRO A 6 -11.78 12.19 -2.12
CA PRO A 6 -10.82 11.43 -2.91
C PRO A 6 -11.19 11.45 -4.39
N ARG A 7 -10.17 11.40 -5.26
CA ARG A 7 -10.38 11.23 -6.70
C ARG A 7 -10.76 9.79 -6.97
N THR A 8 -11.86 9.58 -7.69
CA THR A 8 -12.35 8.25 -8.04
C THR A 8 -11.90 7.84 -9.43
N PHE A 9 -11.47 6.58 -9.54
CA PHE A 9 -11.06 5.96 -10.79
C PHE A 9 -11.87 4.68 -11.03
N ARG A 10 -12.00 4.26 -12.29
CA ARG A 10 -12.57 2.94 -12.61
C ARG A 10 -11.66 1.80 -12.16
N ALA A 11 -10.34 1.99 -12.23
CA ALA A 11 -9.38 1.00 -11.77
C ALA A 11 -8.05 1.65 -11.35
N LEU A 12 -7.43 1.10 -10.31
CA LEU A 12 -6.05 1.38 -9.90
C LEU A 12 -5.20 0.12 -10.04
N PHE A 13 -3.96 0.27 -10.50
CA PHE A 13 -2.97 -0.82 -10.56
C PHE A 13 -1.81 -0.43 -9.64
N ILE A 14 -1.53 -1.29 -8.66
CA ILE A 14 -0.49 -1.07 -7.66
C ILE A 14 0.45 -2.27 -7.73
N SER A 15 1.75 -2.03 -7.88
CA SER A 15 2.73 -3.11 -8.00
C SER A 15 3.95 -2.95 -7.11
N ASP A 16 4.56 -4.10 -6.80
CA ASP A 16 5.90 -4.23 -6.20
C ASP A 16 6.14 -3.34 -4.97
N VAL A 17 5.15 -3.29 -4.08
CA VAL A 17 5.21 -2.48 -2.85
C VAL A 17 6.18 -3.09 -1.82
N HIS A 18 6.31 -4.43 -1.82
CA HIS A 18 7.13 -5.20 -0.90
C HIS A 18 6.87 -4.88 0.59
N LEU A 19 5.60 -4.80 1.02
CA LEU A 19 5.22 -4.62 2.42
C LEU A 19 5.88 -5.68 3.31
N GLY A 20 6.46 -5.25 4.43
CA GLY A 20 7.23 -6.11 5.34
C GLY A 20 8.75 -6.03 5.11
N SER A 21 9.17 -5.34 4.04
CA SER A 21 10.56 -4.97 3.82
C SER A 21 10.89 -3.62 4.50
N LYS A 22 12.11 -3.44 5.03
CA LYS A 22 12.57 -2.16 5.60
C LYS A 22 12.57 -0.99 4.61
N ALA A 23 12.60 -1.26 3.31
CA ALA A 23 12.61 -0.25 2.27
C ALA A 23 11.19 0.10 1.78
N ALA A 24 10.17 -0.63 2.24
CA ALA A 24 8.79 -0.42 1.84
C ALA A 24 8.33 0.97 2.30
N LYS A 25 7.83 1.74 1.35
CA LYS A 25 7.33 3.11 1.58
C LYS A 25 5.83 3.09 1.88
N ALA A 26 5.43 2.29 2.86
CA ALA A 26 4.01 2.06 3.15
C ALA A 26 3.26 3.35 3.53
N ASP A 27 3.91 4.30 4.21
CA ASP A 27 3.31 5.60 4.53
C ASP A 27 2.91 6.40 3.29
N PHE A 28 3.72 6.35 2.22
CA PHE A 28 3.40 7.00 0.95
C PHE A 28 2.26 6.30 0.21
N LEU A 29 2.19 4.97 0.31
CA LEU A 29 1.07 4.21 -0.25
C LEU A 29 -0.23 4.52 0.47
N ILE A 30 -0.21 4.59 1.81
CA ILE A 30 -1.37 4.99 2.62
C ILE A 30 -1.79 6.40 2.25
N ASP A 31 -0.86 7.34 2.16
CA ASP A 31 -1.16 8.72 1.79
C ASP A 31 -1.78 8.80 0.38
N PHE A 32 -1.22 8.05 -0.58
CA PHE A 32 -1.79 7.93 -1.91
C PHE A 32 -3.25 7.45 -1.89
N LEU A 33 -3.53 6.36 -1.15
CA LEU A 33 -4.87 5.77 -1.06
C LEU A 33 -5.88 6.64 -0.27
N ARG A 34 -5.43 7.62 0.52
CA ARG A 34 -6.33 8.62 1.15
C ARG A 34 -6.92 9.60 0.15
N TYR A 35 -6.20 9.88 -0.94
CA TYR A 35 -6.60 10.87 -1.94
C TYR A 35 -7.06 10.24 -3.27
N HIS A 36 -6.92 8.93 -3.43
CA HIS A 36 -7.27 8.19 -4.65
C HIS A 36 -8.02 6.91 -4.29
N ASP A 37 -9.21 6.76 -4.83
CA ASP A 37 -10.09 5.59 -4.65
C ASP A 37 -10.47 5.00 -6.00
N ALA A 38 -10.85 3.72 -6.04
CA ALA A 38 -11.26 3.07 -7.28
C ALA A 38 -12.26 1.92 -7.08
N GLU A 39 -13.10 1.71 -8.09
CA GLU A 39 -14.03 0.56 -8.13
C GLU A 39 -13.28 -0.78 -8.07
N ILE A 40 -12.11 -0.86 -8.70
CA ILE A 40 -11.26 -2.05 -8.70
C ILE A 40 -9.81 -1.65 -8.43
N ILE A 41 -9.17 -2.31 -7.46
CA ILE A 41 -7.74 -2.19 -7.21
C ILE A 41 -7.07 -3.51 -7.59
N TYR A 42 -6.25 -3.47 -8.65
CA TYR A 42 -5.41 -4.57 -9.08
C TYR A 42 -4.07 -4.49 -8.36
N LEU A 43 -3.78 -5.55 -7.61
CA LEU A 43 -2.52 -5.76 -6.92
C LEU A 43 -1.65 -6.68 -7.78
N VAL A 44 -0.56 -6.15 -8.33
CA VAL A 44 0.26 -6.84 -9.34
C VAL A 44 1.69 -7.02 -8.82
N GLY A 45 2.26 -8.21 -8.93
CA GLY A 45 3.64 -8.45 -8.48
C GLY A 45 3.77 -8.52 -6.95
N ASP A 46 4.95 -8.18 -6.44
CA ASP A 46 5.35 -8.49 -5.06
C ASP A 46 4.84 -7.46 -4.04
N ILE A 47 3.55 -7.55 -3.71
CA ILE A 47 2.92 -6.62 -2.76
C ILE A 47 3.39 -6.83 -1.33
N VAL A 48 3.62 -8.08 -0.91
CA VAL A 48 4.04 -8.43 0.45
C VAL A 48 5.29 -9.29 0.39
N ASP A 49 6.34 -8.90 1.12
CA ASP A 49 7.56 -9.67 1.28
C ASP A 49 7.45 -10.65 2.46
N GLY A 50 6.76 -11.77 2.22
CA GLY A 50 6.62 -12.86 3.22
C GLY A 50 7.93 -13.56 3.57
N TRP A 51 8.95 -13.47 2.71
CA TRP A 51 10.25 -14.11 2.92
C TRP A 51 11.08 -13.37 3.97
N ARG A 52 11.02 -12.04 4.00
CA ARG A 52 11.65 -11.24 5.08
C ARG A 52 10.94 -11.39 6.42
N LEU A 53 9.60 -11.46 6.42
CA LEU A 53 8.82 -11.67 7.65
C LEU A 53 9.17 -12.98 8.38
N ARG A 54 9.55 -14.03 7.64
CA ARG A 54 10.02 -15.30 8.22
C ARG A 54 11.42 -15.24 8.85
N ARG A 55 12.27 -14.27 8.47
CA ARG A 55 13.64 -14.13 8.99
C ARG A 55 13.73 -13.17 10.17
N SER A 56 12.90 -12.13 10.18
CA SER A 56 12.68 -11.26 11.33
C SER A 56 11.32 -10.58 11.22
N TRP A 57 10.56 -10.56 12.31
CA TRP A 57 9.25 -9.92 12.33
C TRP A 57 9.41 -8.39 12.34
N HIS A 58 9.26 -7.76 11.17
CA HIS A 58 9.23 -6.30 11.02
C HIS A 58 7.93 -5.89 10.32
N TRP A 59 6.92 -5.56 11.11
CA TRP A 59 5.60 -5.13 10.66
C TRP A 59 5.17 -3.87 11.42
N PRO A 60 5.64 -2.68 10.98
CA PRO A 60 5.25 -1.44 11.64
C PRO A 60 3.77 -1.12 11.37
N GLN A 61 3.17 -0.27 12.21
CA GLN A 61 1.74 0.02 12.14
C GLN A 61 1.27 0.53 10.76
N SER A 62 2.14 1.22 10.02
CA SER A 62 1.85 1.67 8.65
C SER A 62 1.74 0.56 7.61
N HIS A 63 1.95 -0.69 8.00
CA HIS A 63 1.78 -1.85 7.13
C HIS A 63 0.51 -2.65 7.44
N ASN A 64 -0.30 -2.24 8.44
CA ASN A 64 -1.63 -2.79 8.70
C ASN A 64 -2.68 -2.13 7.80
#